data_AF-A0A953RV47-F1
#
_entry.id   AF-A0A953RV47-F1
#
_cell.length_a   1.000
_cell.length_b   1.000
_cell.length_c   1.000
_cell.angle_alpha   90.00
_cell.angle_beta   90.00
_cell.angle_gamma   90.00
#
_symmetry.space_group_name_H-M   'P 1'
#
loop_
_entity.id
_entity.type
_entity.pdbx_description
1 polymer ?
#
loop_
_entity_poly.entity_id
_entity_poly.type
_entity_poly.pdbx_seq_one_letter_code
_entity_poly.pdbx_strand_id
1 'polypeptide(L)'
;MSTLPTRIEREAGRRLAASEIASITAARERALSRMLMLYISTGVVFMLLPGTFLGVWNLLTISSHRAANSVSPAWIQAHGHAQIFGWIGSFILGIGFYSIPKLRRMGSFALAPVWCAWGLWTSGVALRWLGSVHPWHWRVLVPLSSVCELTAFLVFFRIVSGHRAEDSGKATLDEWVFVVIAGSLGLLLTLLVNVGLAFYLSFQSTSPEVPANFNQRFLVLETWGCLVPFVWGFSAKWLPVFLGLQPLRGRILLLAIALDSGGVLLALAGAILPATVLILTGLVTAITALRLFEPAERPAKVKGVHVSFPFFVRLAYIWALIAAFLSLWAAVSR
;
A
#
# COMPACT_ATOMS: atom_id res chain seq x y z
N MET A 1 3.28 27.98 33.07
CA MET A 1 3.74 27.97 31.67
C MET A 1 5.18 27.46 31.65
N SER A 2 5.49 26.44 30.83
CA SER A 2 6.85 25.88 30.75
C SER A 2 7.86 26.97 30.38
N THR A 3 8.97 27.07 31.13
CA THR A 3 10.05 28.07 30.94
C THR A 3 11.05 27.67 29.85
N LEU A 4 10.91 26.47 29.28
CA LEU A 4 11.82 25.95 28.26
C LEU A 4 11.38 26.41 26.86
N PRO A 5 12.29 26.97 26.05
CA PRO A 5 11.99 27.36 24.67
C PRO A 5 11.54 26.13 23.87
N THR A 6 10.44 26.30 23.14
CA THR A 6 9.93 25.29 22.22
C THR A 6 10.97 24.99 21.14
N ARG A 7 10.92 23.81 20.54
CA ARG A 7 11.86 23.44 19.46
C ARG A 7 11.85 24.43 18.29
N ILE A 8 10.68 25.01 17.99
CA ILE A 8 10.51 26.00 16.93
C ILE A 8 11.27 27.28 17.29
N GLU A 9 11.28 27.68 18.55
CA GLU A 9 12.09 28.81 19.05
C GLU A 9 13.59 28.51 19.04
N ARG A 10 14.01 27.26 19.30
CA ARG A 10 15.40 26.84 19.14
C ARG A 10 15.87 26.91 17.67
N GLU A 11 15.03 26.46 16.73
CA GLU A 11 15.33 26.54 15.29
C GLU A 11 15.33 28.00 14.79
N ALA A 12 14.47 28.86 15.34
CA ALA A 12 14.44 30.29 15.00
C ALA A 12 15.56 31.11 15.68
N GLY A 13 16.29 30.54 16.65
CA GLY A 13 17.31 31.24 17.42
C GLY A 13 16.77 32.38 18.30
N ARG A 14 15.45 32.49 18.45
CA ARG A 14 14.78 33.56 19.22
C ARG A 14 13.45 33.07 19.79
N ARG A 15 12.95 33.74 20.83
CA ARG A 15 11.57 33.56 21.28
C ARG A 15 10.59 34.05 20.23
N LEU A 16 9.49 33.32 20.08
CA LEU A 16 8.46 33.57 19.09
C LEU A 16 7.15 33.89 19.80
N ALA A 17 6.37 34.83 19.26
CA ALA A 17 5.01 35.04 19.73
C ALA A 17 4.16 33.80 19.45
N ALA A 18 3.11 33.57 20.25
CA ALA A 18 2.22 32.42 20.07
C ALA A 18 1.58 32.37 18.67
N SER A 19 1.28 33.54 18.08
CA SER A 19 0.77 33.68 16.71
C SER A 19 1.79 33.24 15.65
N GLU A 20 3.08 33.52 15.84
CA GLU A 20 4.16 33.07 14.96
C GLU A 20 4.34 31.54 15.03
N ILE A 21 4.30 30.97 16.23
CA ILE A 21 4.37 29.51 16.42
C ILE A 21 3.19 28.81 15.71
N ALA A 22 1.98 29.37 15.86
CA ALA A 22 0.78 28.86 15.20
C ALA A 22 0.89 28.96 13.67
N SER A 23 1.37 30.07 13.12
CA SER A 23 1.51 30.27 11.68
C SER A 23 2.55 29.32 11.07
N ILE A 24 3.70 29.11 11.73
CA ILE A 24 4.73 28.15 11.31
C ILE A 24 4.18 26.73 11.31
N THR A 25 3.48 26.34 12.38
CA THR A 25 2.88 25.00 12.50
C THR A 25 1.84 24.77 11.40
N ALA A 26 0.97 25.76 11.16
CA ALA A 26 -0.03 25.69 10.08
C ALA A 26 0.62 25.61 8.70
N ALA A 27 1.71 26.35 8.45
CA ALA A 27 2.44 26.28 7.19
C ALA A 27 3.06 24.89 6.96
N ARG A 28 3.65 24.29 7.99
CA ARG A 28 4.21 22.91 7.94
C ARG A 28 3.11 21.87 7.67
N GLU A 29 1.98 21.97 8.35
CA GLU A 29 0.84 21.07 8.14
C GLU A 29 0.25 21.19 6.72
N ARG A 30 0.13 22.43 6.19
CA ARG A 30 -0.29 22.66 4.80
C ARG A 30 0.69 22.06 3.80
N ALA A 31 2.00 22.17 4.03
CA ALA A 31 3.01 21.61 3.14
C ALA A 31 2.89 20.08 3.07
N LEU A 32 2.77 19.40 4.21
CA LEU A 32 2.59 17.95 4.26
C LEU A 32 1.24 17.50 3.70
N SER A 33 0.17 18.27 3.94
CA SER A 33 -1.14 18.00 3.35
C SER A 33 -1.09 18.10 1.83
N ARG A 34 -0.39 19.10 1.27
CA ARG A 34 -0.17 19.21 -0.18
C ARG A 34 0.62 18.02 -0.74
N MET A 35 1.64 17.56 -0.01
CA MET A 35 2.37 16.35 -0.39
C MET A 35 1.48 15.11 -0.36
N LEU A 36 0.69 14.91 0.70
CA LEU A 36 -0.28 13.83 0.76
C LEU A 36 -1.21 13.90 -0.46
N MET A 37 -1.80 15.07 -0.72
CA MET A 37 -2.70 15.27 -1.85
C MET A 37 -2.03 14.99 -3.19
N LEU A 38 -0.73 15.27 -3.35
CA LEU A 38 0.01 14.91 -4.55
C LEU A 38 0.04 13.39 -4.74
N TYR A 39 0.48 12.63 -3.74
CA TYR A 39 0.51 11.16 -3.80
C TYR A 39 -0.88 10.56 -4.05
N ILE A 40 -1.91 11.07 -3.35
CA ILE A 40 -3.29 10.63 -3.55
C ILE A 40 -3.78 10.96 -4.97
N SER A 41 -3.49 12.16 -5.48
CA SER A 41 -3.90 12.55 -6.84
C SER A 41 -3.17 11.71 -7.88
N THR A 42 -1.87 11.46 -7.73
CA THR A 42 -1.11 10.53 -8.57
C THR A 42 -1.73 9.14 -8.55
N GLY A 43 -2.07 8.62 -7.37
CA GLY A 43 -2.72 7.33 -7.25
C GLY A 43 -4.09 7.27 -7.95
N VAL A 44 -4.90 8.32 -7.83
CA VAL A 44 -6.19 8.43 -8.53
C VAL A 44 -6.00 8.51 -10.04
N VAL A 45 -4.99 9.23 -10.53
CA VAL A 45 -4.65 9.28 -11.97
C VAL A 45 -4.30 7.88 -12.46
N PHE A 46 -3.43 7.14 -11.77
CA PHE A 46 -3.09 5.76 -12.13
C PHE A 46 -4.30 4.83 -12.05
N MET A 47 -5.14 4.97 -11.01
CA MET A 47 -6.36 4.19 -10.84
C MET A 47 -7.31 4.37 -12.02
N LEU A 48 -7.58 5.61 -12.43
CA LEU A 48 -8.60 5.89 -13.44
C LEU A 48 -8.11 5.62 -14.87
N LEU A 49 -6.89 6.07 -15.20
CA LEU A 49 -6.38 6.05 -16.57
C LEU A 49 -5.64 4.74 -16.87
N PRO A 50 -4.34 4.57 -16.57
CA PRO A 50 -3.60 3.35 -16.94
C PRO A 50 -4.14 2.09 -16.27
N GLY A 51 -4.81 2.21 -15.12
CA GLY A 51 -5.58 1.15 -14.48
C GLY A 51 -6.94 0.95 -15.14
N THR A 52 -7.97 1.61 -14.62
CA THR A 52 -9.38 1.28 -14.91
C THR A 52 -9.72 1.38 -16.39
N PHE A 53 -9.31 2.45 -17.08
CA PHE A 53 -9.58 2.59 -18.51
C PHE A 53 -8.99 1.43 -19.34
N LEU A 54 -7.72 1.06 -19.09
CA LEU A 54 -7.10 -0.10 -19.74
C LEU A 54 -7.81 -1.41 -19.37
N GLY A 55 -8.27 -1.55 -18.12
CA GLY A 55 -9.04 -2.70 -17.65
C GLY A 55 -10.38 -2.84 -18.38
N VAL A 56 -11.12 -1.74 -18.54
CA VAL A 56 -12.36 -1.70 -19.32
C VAL A 56 -12.09 -2.06 -20.78
N TRP A 57 -11.02 -1.53 -21.36
CA TRP A 57 -10.62 -1.86 -22.74
C TRP A 57 -10.31 -3.35 -22.92
N ASN A 58 -9.61 -3.96 -21.96
CA ASN A 58 -9.36 -5.39 -21.94
C ASN A 58 -10.68 -6.18 -21.90
N LEU A 59 -11.64 -5.78 -21.06
CA LEU A 59 -12.95 -6.42 -20.97
C LEU A 59 -13.77 -6.29 -22.27
N LEU A 60 -13.73 -5.14 -22.94
CA LEU A 60 -14.39 -4.94 -24.23
C LEU A 60 -13.78 -5.84 -25.32
N THR A 61 -12.46 -5.98 -25.33
CA THR A 61 -11.76 -6.89 -26.25
C THR A 61 -12.15 -8.35 -26.00
N ILE A 62 -12.16 -8.78 -24.73
CA ILE A 62 -12.59 -10.14 -24.33
C ILE A 62 -14.03 -10.40 -24.74
N SER A 63 -14.93 -9.43 -24.50
CA SER A 63 -16.35 -9.56 -24.83
C SER A 63 -16.61 -9.62 -26.33
N SER A 64 -15.96 -8.74 -27.11
CA SER A 64 -16.10 -8.70 -28.57
C SER A 64 -15.60 -9.96 -29.25
N HIS A 65 -14.48 -10.53 -28.78
CA HIS A 65 -13.91 -11.77 -29.32
C HIS A 65 -14.48 -13.04 -28.66
N ARG A 66 -15.25 -12.89 -27.57
CA ARG A 66 -15.78 -13.97 -26.71
C ARG A 66 -14.69 -14.96 -26.26
N ALA A 67 -13.48 -14.46 -26.05
CA ALA A 67 -12.31 -15.28 -25.77
C ALA A 67 -11.42 -14.61 -24.73
N ALA A 68 -11.18 -15.27 -23.60
CA ALA A 68 -10.40 -14.71 -22.48
C ALA A 68 -8.92 -14.48 -22.86
N ASN A 69 -8.40 -15.23 -23.83
CA ASN A 69 -7.04 -15.12 -24.36
C ASN A 69 -6.92 -14.12 -25.53
N SER A 70 -7.96 -13.33 -25.82
CA SER A 70 -7.92 -12.31 -26.88
C SER A 70 -7.14 -11.06 -26.52
N VAL A 71 -6.73 -10.92 -25.25
CA VAL A 71 -5.96 -9.78 -24.75
C VAL A 71 -4.55 -10.23 -24.42
N SER A 72 -3.56 -9.41 -24.79
CA SER A 72 -2.15 -9.66 -24.43
C SER A 72 -1.98 -9.73 -22.91
N PRO A 73 -1.26 -10.74 -22.38
CA PRO A 73 -0.86 -10.78 -20.99
C PRO A 73 -0.10 -9.52 -20.55
N ALA A 74 0.70 -8.89 -21.41
CA ALA A 74 1.38 -7.63 -21.11
C ALA A 74 0.40 -6.51 -20.76
N TRP A 75 -0.73 -6.41 -21.47
CA TRP A 75 -1.77 -5.39 -21.21
C TRP A 75 -2.50 -5.64 -19.90
N ILE A 76 -2.79 -6.91 -19.59
CA ILE A 76 -3.39 -7.30 -18.30
C ILE A 76 -2.44 -6.98 -17.15
N GLN A 77 -1.15 -7.28 -17.31
CA GLN A 77 -0.12 -6.99 -16.32
C GLN A 77 0.15 -5.49 -16.16
N ALA A 78 0.14 -4.72 -17.25
CA ALA A 78 0.28 -3.26 -17.21
C ALA A 78 -0.86 -2.61 -16.41
N HIS A 79 -2.10 -3.05 -16.67
CA HIS A 79 -3.28 -2.66 -15.90
C HIS A 79 -3.11 -3.01 -14.41
N GLY A 80 -2.74 -4.26 -14.11
CA GLY A 80 -2.55 -4.72 -12.74
C GLY A 80 -1.49 -3.92 -11.99
N HIS A 81 -0.35 -3.66 -12.63
CA HIS A 81 0.74 -2.88 -12.05
C HIS A 81 0.33 -1.43 -11.76
N ALA A 82 -0.46 -0.81 -12.66
CA ALA A 82 -1.01 0.52 -12.45
C ALA A 82 -2.00 0.56 -11.26
N GLN A 83 -2.80 -0.49 -11.05
CA GLN A 83 -3.71 -0.57 -9.88
C GLN A 83 -2.94 -0.83 -8.58
N ILE A 84 -1.98 -1.75 -8.58
CA ILE A 84 -1.26 -2.16 -7.38
C ILE A 84 -0.22 -1.10 -6.96
N PHE A 85 0.74 -0.79 -7.83
CA PHE A 85 1.82 0.13 -7.50
C PHE A 85 1.42 1.60 -7.77
N GLY A 86 0.76 1.84 -8.90
CA GLY A 86 0.35 3.19 -9.30
C GLY A 86 -0.70 3.78 -8.35
N TRP A 87 -1.80 3.09 -8.13
CA TRP A 87 -2.86 3.55 -7.23
C TRP A 87 -2.57 3.26 -5.77
N ILE A 88 -2.61 1.99 -5.37
CA ILE A 88 -2.58 1.60 -3.96
C ILE A 88 -1.21 1.92 -3.34
N GLY A 89 -0.13 1.63 -4.05
CA GLY A 89 1.23 1.94 -3.63
C GLY A 89 1.45 3.44 -3.38
N SER A 90 0.98 4.31 -4.29
CA SER A 90 1.06 5.77 -4.08
C SER A 90 0.29 6.20 -2.82
N PHE A 91 -0.86 5.60 -2.53
CA PHE A 91 -1.62 5.87 -1.31
C PHE A 91 -0.85 5.43 -0.06
N ILE A 92 -0.27 4.22 -0.07
CA ILE A 92 0.53 3.70 1.05
C ILE A 92 1.70 4.65 1.36
N LEU A 93 2.45 5.05 0.33
CA LEU A 93 3.61 5.95 0.50
C LEU A 93 3.17 7.33 0.99
N GLY A 94 2.15 7.92 0.37
CA GLY A 94 1.63 9.24 0.73
C GLY A 94 1.09 9.31 2.16
N ILE A 95 0.23 8.35 2.54
CA ILE A 95 -0.31 8.23 3.90
C ILE A 95 0.82 7.93 4.90
N GLY A 96 1.77 7.06 4.52
CA GLY A 96 2.92 6.71 5.34
C GLY A 96 3.78 7.94 5.68
N PHE A 97 4.14 8.76 4.70
CA PHE A 97 4.85 10.02 4.93
C PHE A 97 4.02 10.98 5.80
N TYR A 98 2.76 11.21 5.47
CA TYR A 98 1.88 12.13 6.22
C TYR A 98 1.70 11.72 7.69
N SER A 99 1.77 10.42 7.97
CA SER A 99 1.60 9.84 9.30
C SER A 99 2.83 9.99 10.21
N ILE A 100 3.98 10.48 9.72
CA ILE A 100 5.19 10.67 10.54
C ILE A 100 5.16 12.04 11.22
N PRO A 101 5.05 12.12 12.56
CA PRO A 101 5.04 13.37 13.31
C PRO A 101 6.34 14.17 13.14
N LYS A 102 7.49 13.51 12.98
CA LYS A 102 8.80 14.15 12.77
C LYS A 102 8.82 15.00 11.50
N LEU A 103 8.16 14.58 10.42
CA LEU A 103 8.09 15.37 9.19
C LEU A 103 7.32 16.67 9.39
N ARG A 104 6.32 16.70 10.30
CA ARG A 104 5.58 17.93 10.67
C ARG A 104 6.45 18.97 11.36
N ARG A 105 7.65 18.57 11.77
CA ARG A 105 8.63 19.43 12.46
C ARG A 105 9.77 19.88 11.55
N MET A 106 9.80 19.47 10.27
CA MET A 106 10.89 19.81 9.34
C MET A 106 10.60 21.05 8.48
N GLY A 107 11.66 21.72 8.02
CA GLY A 107 11.56 22.79 7.01
C GLY A 107 11.30 22.25 5.59
N SER A 108 10.98 23.14 4.65
CA SER A 108 10.62 22.78 3.26
C SER A 108 11.73 22.04 2.50
N PHE A 109 12.99 22.49 2.61
CA PHE A 109 14.15 21.82 1.99
C PHE A 109 14.42 20.41 2.52
N ALA A 110 14.06 20.14 3.78
CA ALA A 110 14.20 18.81 4.39
C ALA A 110 13.16 17.80 3.87
N LEU A 111 12.18 18.24 3.06
CA LEU A 111 11.21 17.36 2.39
C LEU A 111 11.66 16.89 1.00
N ALA A 112 12.85 17.27 0.54
CA ALA A 112 13.40 16.82 -0.75
C ALA A 112 13.40 15.28 -0.93
N PRO A 113 13.71 14.45 0.09
CA PRO A 113 13.61 13.00 -0.05
C PRO A 113 12.18 12.49 -0.33
N VAL A 114 11.16 13.17 0.19
CA VAL A 114 9.75 12.83 -0.06
C VAL A 114 9.34 13.14 -1.50
N TRP A 115 9.85 14.25 -2.06
CA TRP A 115 9.70 14.57 -3.49
C TRP A 115 10.47 13.61 -4.39
N CYS A 116 11.69 13.24 -4.01
CA CYS A 116 12.51 12.28 -4.75
C CYS A 116 11.84 10.91 -4.79
N ALA A 117 11.34 10.41 -3.65
CA ALA A 117 10.57 9.18 -3.59
C ALA A 117 9.32 9.24 -4.47
N TRP A 118 8.59 10.36 -4.48
CA TRP A 118 7.42 10.54 -5.34
C TRP A 118 7.79 10.47 -6.82
N GLY A 119 8.84 11.20 -7.24
CA GLY A 119 9.29 11.24 -8.62
C GLY A 119 9.79 9.89 -9.11
N LEU A 120 10.59 9.19 -8.29
CA LEU A 120 11.07 7.84 -8.58
C LEU A 120 9.92 6.84 -8.67
N TRP A 121 9.00 6.84 -7.71
CA TRP A 121 7.84 5.93 -7.70
C TRP A 121 6.96 6.14 -8.93
N THR A 122 6.54 7.39 -9.16
CA THR A 122 5.67 7.78 -10.27
C THR A 122 6.30 7.44 -11.63
N SER A 123 7.58 7.77 -11.80
CA SER A 123 8.32 7.46 -13.03
C SER A 123 8.48 5.95 -13.21
N GLY A 124 8.78 5.23 -12.13
CA GLY A 124 8.93 3.78 -12.15
C GLY A 124 7.65 3.09 -12.63
N VAL A 125 6.50 3.42 -12.05
CA VAL A 125 5.20 2.86 -12.46
C VAL A 125 4.86 3.26 -13.90
N ALA A 126 5.09 4.52 -14.29
CA ALA A 126 4.82 4.99 -15.65
C ALA A 126 5.70 4.26 -16.69
N LEU A 127 6.97 4.03 -16.39
CA LEU A 127 7.90 3.26 -17.24
C LEU A 127 7.48 1.80 -17.37
N ARG A 128 7.01 1.16 -16.28
CA ARG A 128 6.46 -0.21 -16.33
C ARG A 128 5.29 -0.28 -17.28
N TRP A 129 4.34 0.65 -17.12
CA TRP A 129 3.13 0.70 -17.92
C TRP A 129 3.46 0.92 -19.39
N LEU A 130 4.32 1.91 -19.70
CA LEU A 130 4.74 2.21 -21.06
C LEU A 130 5.42 1.02 -21.72
N GLY A 131 6.43 0.43 -21.06
CA GLY A 131 7.19 -0.71 -21.60
C GLY A 131 6.38 -2.00 -21.72
N SER A 132 5.20 -2.08 -21.10
CA SER A 132 4.31 -3.25 -21.19
C SER A 132 3.23 -3.05 -22.26
N VAL A 133 2.63 -1.85 -22.36
CA VAL A 133 1.57 -1.54 -23.35
C VAL A 133 2.16 -1.29 -24.74
N HIS A 134 3.20 -0.46 -24.79
CA HIS A 134 3.96 -0.17 -25.99
C HIS A 134 5.34 -0.78 -25.79
N PRO A 135 5.59 -2.04 -26.18
CA PRO A 135 6.85 -2.76 -25.93
C PRO A 135 8.09 -2.17 -26.66
N TRP A 136 8.10 -0.87 -26.88
CA TRP A 136 9.23 -0.05 -27.25
C TRP A 136 10.27 -0.05 -26.12
N HIS A 137 11.51 -0.47 -26.43
CA HIS A 137 12.63 -0.55 -25.49
C HIS A 137 12.32 -1.19 -24.13
N TRP A 138 11.37 -2.13 -24.07
CA TRP A 138 10.92 -2.73 -22.81
C TRP A 138 12.06 -3.38 -22.00
N ARG A 139 13.09 -3.89 -22.69
CA ARG A 139 14.31 -4.45 -22.06
C ARG A 139 15.09 -3.43 -21.23
N VAL A 140 14.89 -2.14 -21.46
CA VAL A 140 15.48 -1.04 -20.66
C VAL A 140 14.44 -0.44 -19.72
N LEU A 141 13.24 -0.17 -20.23
CA LEU A 141 12.18 0.49 -19.45
C LEU A 141 11.73 -0.35 -18.24
N VAL A 142 11.60 -1.67 -18.39
CA VAL A 142 11.12 -2.56 -17.32
C VAL A 142 12.15 -2.70 -16.18
N PRO A 143 13.45 -2.96 -16.43
CA PRO A 143 14.46 -2.91 -15.38
C PRO A 143 14.57 -1.53 -14.72
N LEU A 144 14.62 -0.45 -15.51
CA LEU A 144 14.71 0.91 -14.96
C LEU A 144 13.53 1.23 -14.05
N SER A 145 12.31 0.87 -14.49
CA SER A 145 11.10 0.97 -13.70
C SER A 145 11.25 0.31 -12.32
N SER A 146 11.64 -0.97 -12.30
CA SER A 146 11.77 -1.74 -11.06
C SER A 146 12.81 -1.16 -10.09
N VAL A 147 13.92 -0.63 -10.63
CA VAL A 147 14.97 0.03 -9.83
C VAL A 147 14.46 1.35 -9.25
N CYS A 148 13.72 2.14 -10.04
CA CYS A 148 13.10 3.38 -9.56
C CYS A 148 12.09 3.10 -8.43
N GLU A 149 11.22 2.10 -8.58
CA GLU A 149 10.23 1.71 -7.57
C GLU A 149 10.90 1.22 -6.27
N LEU A 150 11.90 0.34 -6.37
CA LEU A 150 12.67 -0.13 -5.22
C LEU A 150 13.39 1.04 -4.53
N THR A 151 14.06 1.91 -5.30
CA THR A 151 14.80 3.05 -4.73
C THR A 151 13.86 4.02 -4.01
N ALA A 152 12.69 4.33 -4.62
CA ALA A 152 11.67 5.15 -3.99
C ALA A 152 11.21 4.54 -2.65
N PHE A 153 10.95 3.23 -2.63
CA PHE A 153 10.57 2.54 -1.41
C PHE A 153 11.69 2.53 -0.37
N LEU A 154 12.96 2.35 -0.75
CA LEU A 154 14.08 2.39 0.19
C LEU A 154 14.25 3.78 0.83
N VAL A 155 14.04 4.86 0.06
CA VAL A 155 13.99 6.24 0.59
C VAL A 155 12.85 6.39 1.59
N PHE A 156 11.64 5.95 1.22
CA PHE A 156 10.47 5.93 2.11
C PHE A 156 10.75 5.15 3.39
N PHE A 157 11.22 3.91 3.26
CA PHE A 157 11.47 2.99 4.35
C PHE A 157 12.51 3.53 5.32
N ARG A 158 13.60 4.13 4.82
CA ARG A 158 14.61 4.80 5.66
C ARG A 158 14.01 5.92 6.51
N ILE A 159 13.14 6.74 5.92
CA ILE A 159 12.51 7.87 6.62
C ILE A 159 11.51 7.39 7.68
N VAL A 160 10.68 6.40 7.34
CA VAL A 160 9.64 5.86 8.23
C VAL A 160 10.27 5.04 9.37
N SER A 161 11.26 4.19 9.08
CA SER A 161 11.94 3.37 10.09
C SER A 161 12.75 4.20 11.08
N GLY A 162 13.37 5.30 10.64
CA GLY A 162 14.10 6.23 11.51
C GLY A 162 13.23 6.97 12.53
N HIS A 163 11.89 6.91 12.43
CA HIS A 163 10.98 7.45 13.44
C HIS A 163 10.81 6.53 14.66
N ARG A 164 11.15 5.24 14.54
CA ARG A 164 10.71 4.16 15.43
C ARG A 164 11.42 4.10 16.80
N ALA A 165 12.52 4.85 17.01
CA ALA A 165 13.39 4.65 18.18
C ALA A 165 13.39 5.77 19.24
N GLU A 166 13.17 7.05 18.88
CA GLU A 166 13.55 8.15 19.80
C GLU A 166 12.37 8.83 20.53
N ASP A 167 11.15 8.79 19.98
CA ASP A 167 10.11 9.79 20.35
C ASP A 167 8.93 9.24 21.19
N SER A 168 8.79 7.93 21.41
CA SER A 168 7.52 7.37 21.95
C SER A 168 7.50 7.10 23.46
N GLY A 169 8.66 6.96 24.13
CA GLY A 169 8.76 6.64 25.57
C GLY A 169 8.11 5.31 26.01
N LYS A 170 7.55 4.53 25.08
CA LYS A 170 6.95 3.21 25.34
C LYS A 170 7.99 2.11 25.15
N ALA A 171 8.06 1.18 26.11
CA ALA A 171 8.97 0.03 26.07
C ALA A 171 8.58 -1.02 25.01
N THR A 172 7.30 -1.07 24.60
CA THR A 172 6.78 -2.03 23.62
C THR A 172 5.96 -1.33 22.54
N LEU A 173 6.04 -1.86 21.32
CA LEU A 173 5.26 -1.36 20.18
C LEU A 173 3.84 -1.93 20.23
N ASP A 174 2.85 -1.11 19.87
CA ASP A 174 1.47 -1.56 19.74
C ASP A 174 1.35 -2.61 18.61
N GLU A 175 0.45 -3.59 18.74
CA GLU A 175 0.38 -4.75 17.84
C GLU A 175 0.13 -4.38 16.37
N TRP A 176 -0.66 -3.33 16.11
CA TRP A 176 -0.91 -2.85 14.74
C TRP A 176 0.37 -2.39 14.02
N VAL A 177 1.39 -1.95 14.76
CA VAL A 177 2.69 -1.54 14.20
C VAL A 177 3.39 -2.75 13.59
N PHE A 178 3.34 -3.91 14.26
CA PHE A 178 3.90 -5.16 13.73
C PHE A 178 3.24 -5.58 12.42
N VAL A 179 1.93 -5.36 12.29
CA VAL A 179 1.21 -5.63 11.04
C VAL A 179 1.68 -4.71 9.90
N VAL A 180 1.89 -3.42 10.18
CA VAL A 180 2.44 -2.48 9.18
C VAL A 180 3.89 -2.85 8.81
N ILE A 181 4.68 -3.34 9.76
CA ILE A 181 6.03 -3.84 9.49
C ILE A 181 5.99 -5.07 8.59
N ALA A 182 5.09 -6.02 8.86
CA ALA A 182 4.89 -7.18 8.01
C ALA A 182 4.54 -6.75 6.58
N GLY A 183 3.59 -5.83 6.40
CA GLY A 183 3.26 -5.27 5.08
C GLY A 183 4.44 -4.55 4.42
N SER A 184 5.26 -3.83 5.19
CA SER A 184 6.47 -3.16 4.66
C SER A 184 7.53 -4.16 4.21
N LEU A 185 7.72 -5.26 4.96
CA LEU A 185 8.62 -6.34 4.56
C LEU A 185 8.09 -7.09 3.33
N GLY A 186 6.78 -7.31 3.25
CA GLY A 186 6.14 -7.87 2.06
C GLY A 186 6.28 -6.98 0.83
N LEU A 187 6.14 -5.65 0.98
CA LEU A 187 6.39 -4.69 -0.10
C LEU A 187 7.86 -4.71 -0.53
N LEU A 188 8.79 -4.77 0.42
CA LEU A 188 10.22 -4.90 0.10
C LEU A 188 10.49 -6.18 -0.70
N LEU A 189 9.97 -7.33 -0.24
CA LEU A 189 10.13 -8.60 -0.93
C LEU A 189 9.51 -8.56 -2.33
N THR A 190 8.32 -7.97 -2.45
CA THR A 190 7.63 -7.75 -3.73
C THR A 190 8.51 -6.96 -4.70
N LEU A 191 9.09 -5.85 -4.26
CA LEU A 191 9.94 -4.99 -5.09
C LEU A 191 11.26 -5.68 -5.46
N LEU A 192 11.86 -6.46 -4.55
CA LEU A 192 13.06 -7.24 -4.85
C LEU A 192 12.79 -8.32 -5.89
N VAL A 193 11.66 -9.03 -5.77
CA VAL A 193 11.21 -10.01 -6.77
C VAL A 193 10.90 -9.31 -8.09
N ASN A 194 10.26 -8.13 -8.08
CA ASN A 194 9.99 -7.35 -9.28
C ASN A 194 11.29 -6.95 -10.00
N VAL A 195 12.32 -6.52 -9.27
CA VAL A 195 13.64 -6.22 -9.84
C VAL A 195 14.28 -7.46 -10.46
N GLY A 196 14.34 -8.57 -9.72
CA GLY A 196 14.90 -9.82 -10.24
C GLY A 196 14.18 -10.30 -11.50
N LEU A 197 12.85 -10.21 -11.50
CA LEU A 197 12.00 -10.55 -12.63
C LEU A 197 12.22 -9.61 -13.82
N ALA A 198 12.28 -8.30 -13.59
CA ALA A 198 12.51 -7.31 -14.63
C ALA A 198 13.84 -7.55 -15.37
N PHE A 199 14.92 -7.81 -14.63
CA PHE A 199 16.21 -8.16 -15.21
C PHE A 199 16.16 -9.52 -15.92
N TYR A 200 15.58 -10.55 -15.30
CA TYR A 200 15.43 -11.86 -15.93
C TYR A 200 14.71 -11.77 -17.28
N LEU A 201 13.57 -11.07 -17.32
CA LEU A 201 12.82 -10.85 -18.56
C LEU A 201 13.69 -10.10 -19.58
N SER A 202 14.35 -9.02 -19.17
CA SER A 202 15.17 -8.18 -20.07
C SER A 202 16.33 -8.90 -20.75
N PHE A 203 16.84 -9.98 -20.15
CA PHE A 203 17.92 -10.79 -20.74
C PHE A 203 17.35 -11.99 -21.49
N GLN A 204 16.45 -12.76 -20.85
CA GLN A 204 16.13 -14.11 -21.28
C GLN A 204 14.81 -14.24 -22.04
N SER A 205 13.92 -13.24 -21.97
CA SER A 205 12.56 -13.35 -22.53
C SER A 205 12.41 -12.61 -23.85
N THR A 206 11.43 -13.01 -24.66
CA THR A 206 11.09 -12.36 -25.93
C THR A 206 10.08 -11.21 -25.76
N SER A 207 9.38 -11.16 -24.63
CA SER A 207 8.38 -10.15 -24.28
C SER A 207 8.55 -9.69 -22.81
N PRO A 208 7.97 -8.54 -22.42
CA PRO A 208 7.97 -8.07 -21.02
C PRO A 208 6.98 -8.83 -20.12
N GLU A 209 6.38 -9.91 -20.62
CA GLU A 209 5.30 -10.63 -19.96
C GLU A 209 5.84 -11.61 -18.91
N VAL A 210 5.30 -11.53 -17.70
CA VAL A 210 5.57 -12.49 -16.64
C VAL A 210 4.86 -13.81 -16.96
N PRO A 211 5.55 -14.96 -16.93
CA PRO A 211 4.92 -16.26 -17.16
C PRO A 211 3.79 -16.54 -16.19
N ALA A 212 2.67 -17.07 -16.69
CA ALA A 212 1.41 -17.20 -15.93
C ALA A 212 1.55 -17.90 -14.56
N ASN A 213 2.30 -19.00 -14.50
CA ASN A 213 2.51 -19.76 -13.26
C ASN A 213 3.26 -18.94 -12.19
N PHE A 214 4.27 -18.17 -12.60
CA PHE A 214 5.00 -17.29 -11.69
C PHE A 214 4.14 -16.07 -11.33
N ASN A 215 3.47 -15.48 -12.32
CA ASN A 215 2.60 -14.33 -12.15
C ASN A 215 1.53 -14.57 -11.08
N GLN A 216 0.90 -15.76 -11.06
CA GLN A 216 -0.09 -16.10 -10.04
C GLN A 216 0.51 -16.06 -8.62
N ARG A 217 1.72 -16.62 -8.42
CA ARG A 217 2.39 -16.63 -7.12
C ARG A 217 2.84 -15.23 -6.71
N PHE A 218 3.28 -14.45 -7.69
CA PHE A 218 3.71 -13.07 -7.49
C PHE A 218 2.53 -12.17 -7.09
N LEU A 219 1.36 -12.33 -7.72
CA LEU A 219 0.12 -11.63 -7.32
C LEU A 219 -0.32 -11.96 -5.89
N VAL A 220 -0.09 -13.20 -5.42
CA VAL A 220 -0.35 -13.56 -4.02
C VAL A 220 0.59 -12.79 -3.08
N LEU A 221 1.88 -12.69 -3.40
CA LEU A 221 2.84 -11.90 -2.64
C LEU A 221 2.47 -10.40 -2.64
N GLU A 222 2.15 -9.83 -3.80
CA GLU A 222 1.73 -8.43 -3.91
C GLU A 222 0.48 -8.14 -3.07
N THR A 223 -0.55 -8.97 -3.24
CA THR A 223 -1.86 -8.72 -2.61
C THR A 223 -1.84 -9.09 -1.13
N TRP A 224 -1.50 -10.34 -0.81
CA TRP A 224 -1.60 -10.89 0.55
C TRP A 224 -0.32 -10.64 1.35
N GLY A 225 0.86 -10.69 0.73
CA GLY A 225 2.10 -10.38 1.45
C GLY A 225 2.29 -8.90 1.75
N CYS A 226 1.74 -8.00 0.93
CA CYS A 226 1.95 -6.55 1.05
C CYS A 226 0.64 -5.78 1.31
N LEU A 227 -0.29 -5.75 0.35
CA LEU A 227 -1.42 -4.82 0.39
C LEU A 227 -2.37 -5.09 1.57
N VAL A 228 -2.76 -6.35 1.76
CA VAL A 228 -3.70 -6.77 2.81
C VAL A 228 -3.16 -6.47 4.21
N PRO A 229 -1.90 -6.77 4.56
CA PRO A 229 -1.28 -6.35 5.80
C PRO A 229 -1.30 -4.82 6.02
N PHE A 230 -1.02 -4.02 4.98
CA PHE A 230 -1.15 -2.56 5.10
C PHE A 230 -2.59 -2.15 5.42
N VAL A 231 -3.58 -2.72 4.72
CA VAL A 231 -5.01 -2.48 4.99
C VAL A 231 -5.36 -2.85 6.43
N TRP A 232 -4.91 -4.00 6.93
CA TRP A 232 -5.16 -4.43 8.30
C TRP A 232 -4.48 -3.52 9.33
N GLY A 233 -3.21 -3.14 9.10
CA GLY A 233 -2.47 -2.25 9.99
C GLY A 233 -3.10 -0.86 10.08
N PHE A 234 -3.49 -0.26 8.95
CA PHE A 234 -4.23 1.00 8.94
C PHE A 234 -5.62 0.83 9.56
N SER A 235 -6.31 -0.26 9.27
CA SER A 235 -7.64 -0.49 9.83
C SER A 235 -7.62 -0.63 11.35
N ALA A 236 -6.64 -1.36 11.88
CA ALA A 236 -6.45 -1.53 13.32
C ALA A 236 -6.17 -0.19 14.03
N LYS A 237 -5.42 0.72 13.39
CA LYS A 237 -5.13 2.04 13.97
C LYS A 237 -6.29 3.03 13.83
N TRP A 238 -6.99 3.04 12.69
CA TRP A 238 -7.91 4.14 12.35
C TRP A 238 -9.38 3.75 12.56
N LEU A 239 -9.82 2.54 12.19
CA LEU A 239 -11.25 2.20 12.23
C LEU A 239 -11.89 2.25 13.62
N PRO A 240 -11.23 1.86 14.73
CA PRO A 240 -11.80 2.06 16.06
C PRO A 240 -12.19 3.52 16.33
N VAL A 241 -11.37 4.46 15.83
CA VAL A 241 -11.62 5.91 16.00
C VAL A 241 -12.69 6.44 15.06
N PHE A 242 -12.70 6.03 13.78
CA PHE A 242 -13.62 6.58 12.78
C PHE A 242 -14.98 5.89 12.76
N LEU A 243 -15.04 4.60 13.07
CA LEU A 243 -16.28 3.83 13.11
C LEU A 243 -16.82 3.62 14.52
N GLY A 244 -16.08 4.07 15.55
CA GLY A 244 -16.47 3.90 16.95
C GLY A 244 -16.50 2.44 17.39
N LEU A 245 -15.67 1.59 16.78
CA LEU A 245 -15.59 0.17 17.12
C LEU A 245 -15.00 -0.02 18.51
N GLN A 246 -15.26 -1.19 19.08
CA GLN A 246 -14.60 -1.61 20.32
C GLN A 246 -13.08 -1.74 20.14
N PRO A 247 -12.29 -1.75 21.24
CA PRO A 247 -10.86 -1.99 21.19
C PRO A 247 -10.49 -3.28 20.45
N LEU A 248 -9.44 -3.18 19.62
CA LEU A 248 -8.94 -4.27 18.78
C LEU A 248 -8.37 -5.42 19.63
N ARG A 249 -8.49 -6.66 19.14
CA ARG A 249 -7.90 -7.85 19.80
C ARG A 249 -6.49 -8.10 19.27
N GLY A 250 -5.50 -7.42 19.84
CA GLY A 250 -4.12 -7.32 19.30
C GLY A 250 -3.46 -8.67 19.02
N ARG A 251 -3.50 -9.60 19.98
CA ARG A 251 -2.92 -10.94 19.81
C ARG A 251 -3.58 -11.76 18.70
N ILE A 252 -4.89 -11.62 18.52
CA ILE A 252 -5.62 -12.29 17.44
C ILE A 252 -5.23 -11.67 16.09
N LEU A 253 -5.00 -10.36 16.04
CA LEU A 253 -4.49 -9.71 14.83
C LEU A 253 -3.07 -10.20 14.48
N LEU A 254 -2.22 -10.44 15.48
CA LEU A 254 -0.91 -11.05 15.27
C LEU A 254 -0.98 -12.51 14.80
N LEU A 255 -1.99 -13.27 15.25
CA LEU A 255 -2.26 -14.60 14.70
C LEU A 255 -2.71 -14.52 13.24
N ALA A 256 -3.58 -13.56 12.91
CA ALA A 256 -4.04 -13.36 11.53
C ALA A 256 -2.88 -13.10 10.56
N ILE A 257 -1.93 -12.23 10.94
CA ILE A 257 -0.76 -11.95 10.10
C ILE A 257 0.19 -13.15 10.00
N ALA A 258 0.31 -13.97 11.05
CA ALA A 258 1.11 -15.20 11.00
C ALA A 258 0.51 -16.23 10.04
N LEU A 259 -0.82 -16.43 10.08
CA LEU A 259 -1.54 -17.32 9.16
C LEU A 259 -1.41 -16.84 7.72
N ASP A 260 -1.66 -15.56 7.47
CA ASP A 260 -1.54 -14.94 6.15
C ASP A 260 -0.11 -15.05 5.59
N SER A 261 0.91 -14.72 6.40
CA SER A 261 2.32 -14.87 6.01
C SER A 261 2.67 -16.33 5.68
N GLY A 262 2.20 -17.28 6.48
CA GLY A 262 2.35 -18.71 6.20
C GLY A 262 1.71 -19.10 4.87
N GLY A 263 0.51 -18.58 4.58
CA GLY A 263 -0.19 -18.76 3.31
C GLY A 263 0.60 -18.20 2.13
N VAL A 264 1.14 -16.99 2.25
CA VAL A 264 1.99 -16.36 1.22
C VAL A 264 3.24 -17.20 0.94
N LEU A 265 3.94 -17.68 1.99
CA LEU A 265 5.12 -18.52 1.83
C LEU A 265 4.80 -19.86 1.13
N LEU A 266 3.69 -20.50 1.50
CA LEU A 266 3.21 -21.71 0.82
C LEU A 266 2.86 -21.45 -0.64
N ALA A 267 2.22 -20.32 -0.96
CA ALA A 267 1.89 -19.96 -2.33
C ALA A 267 3.14 -19.74 -3.18
N LEU A 268 4.16 -19.08 -2.63
CA LEU A 268 5.46 -18.89 -3.28
C LEU A 268 6.17 -20.22 -3.53
N ALA A 269 6.08 -21.16 -2.58
CA ALA A 269 6.57 -22.54 -2.72
C ALA A 269 5.74 -23.38 -3.74
N GLY A 270 4.60 -22.87 -4.21
CA GLY A 270 3.72 -23.54 -5.17
C GLY A 270 2.61 -24.38 -4.55
N ALA A 271 2.52 -24.44 -3.22
CA ALA A 271 1.47 -25.15 -2.50
C ALA A 271 0.17 -24.30 -2.40
N ILE A 272 -0.47 -24.06 -3.55
CA ILE A 272 -1.60 -23.11 -3.68
C ILE A 272 -2.81 -23.48 -2.81
N LEU A 273 -3.21 -24.76 -2.78
CA LEU A 273 -4.38 -25.17 -1.99
C LEU A 273 -4.22 -24.85 -0.49
N PRO A 274 -3.21 -25.38 0.23
CA PRO A 274 -3.05 -25.04 1.65
C PRO A 274 -2.76 -23.55 1.86
N ALA A 275 -2.12 -22.86 0.91
CA ALA A 275 -1.96 -21.41 0.97
C ALA A 275 -3.30 -20.66 1.02
N THR A 276 -4.24 -20.99 0.12
CA THR A 276 -5.55 -20.33 0.07
C THR A 276 -6.39 -20.60 1.33
N VAL A 277 -6.27 -21.78 1.94
CA VAL A 277 -6.91 -22.10 3.23
C VAL A 277 -6.35 -21.22 4.35
N LEU A 278 -5.03 -21.08 4.45
CA LEU A 278 -4.40 -20.22 5.45
C LEU A 278 -4.75 -18.75 5.26
N ILE A 279 -4.75 -18.26 4.02
CA ILE A 279 -5.11 -16.88 3.68
C ILE A 279 -6.57 -16.59 4.08
N LEU A 280 -7.52 -17.47 3.72
CA LEU A 280 -8.92 -17.30 4.08
C LEU A 280 -9.10 -17.31 5.62
N THR A 281 -8.43 -18.25 6.30
CA THR A 281 -8.46 -18.34 7.77
C THR A 281 -7.86 -17.10 8.42
N GLY A 282 -6.74 -16.60 7.88
CA GLY A 282 -6.09 -15.36 8.30
C GLY A 282 -7.02 -14.16 8.15
N LEU A 283 -7.71 -14.03 7.02
CA LEU A 283 -8.68 -12.96 6.79
C LEU A 283 -9.87 -12.99 7.76
N VAL A 284 -10.47 -14.17 7.99
CA VAL A 284 -11.55 -14.34 8.98
C VAL A 284 -11.05 -13.98 10.38
N THR A 285 -9.83 -14.39 10.72
CA THR A 285 -9.17 -14.06 11.99
C THR A 285 -8.93 -12.55 12.13
N ALA A 286 -8.47 -11.88 11.07
CA ALA A 286 -8.27 -10.43 11.04
C ALA A 286 -9.59 -9.66 11.23
N ILE A 287 -10.65 -10.05 10.53
CA ILE A 287 -11.99 -9.43 10.69
C ILE A 287 -12.47 -9.56 12.13
N THR A 288 -12.29 -10.74 12.73
CA THR A 288 -12.62 -11.00 14.13
C THR A 288 -11.77 -10.15 15.08
N ALA A 289 -10.48 -9.98 14.79
CA ALA A 289 -9.58 -9.16 15.60
C ALA A 289 -9.91 -7.65 15.54
N LEU A 290 -10.35 -7.19 14.36
CA LEU A 290 -10.76 -5.81 14.11
C LEU A 290 -12.17 -5.49 14.62
N ARG A 291 -12.96 -6.52 14.96
CA ARG A 291 -14.33 -6.40 15.52
C ARG A 291 -15.25 -5.57 14.62
N LEU A 292 -15.06 -5.69 13.31
CA LEU A 292 -15.68 -4.80 12.31
C LEU A 292 -17.22 -4.93 12.25
N PHE A 293 -17.73 -6.13 12.49
CA PHE A 293 -19.15 -6.47 12.44
C PHE A 293 -19.81 -6.53 13.82
N GLU A 294 -19.07 -6.23 14.88
CA GLU A 294 -19.62 -6.15 16.23
C GLU A 294 -20.32 -4.79 16.46
N PRO A 295 -21.21 -4.68 17.45
CA PRO A 295 -21.82 -3.40 17.83
C PRO A 295 -20.75 -2.34 18.17
N ALA A 296 -20.88 -1.16 17.56
CA ALA A 296 -20.01 -0.02 17.83
C ALA A 296 -20.30 0.59 19.20
N GLU A 297 -19.27 1.00 19.94
CA GLU A 297 -19.41 1.71 21.22
C GLU A 297 -19.86 3.16 21.03
N ARG A 298 -19.53 3.74 19.88
CA ARG A 298 -19.75 5.15 19.56
C ARG A 298 -20.25 5.29 18.13
N PRO A 299 -21.02 6.35 17.83
CA PRO A 299 -21.41 6.62 16.44
C PRO A 299 -20.19 6.88 15.58
N ALA A 300 -20.25 6.44 14.32
CA ALA A 300 -19.19 6.69 13.36
C ALA A 300 -19.03 8.20 13.07
N LYS A 301 -17.79 8.62 12.87
CA LYS A 301 -17.45 10.01 12.51
C LYS A 301 -17.73 10.24 11.04
N VAL A 302 -18.91 10.78 10.73
CA VAL A 302 -19.35 11.10 9.36
C VAL A 302 -19.21 12.58 8.99
N LYS A 303 -18.75 13.43 9.90
CA LYS A 303 -18.57 14.87 9.60
C LYS A 303 -17.45 15.05 8.58
N GLY A 304 -17.78 15.63 7.42
CA GLY A 304 -16.82 15.86 6.33
C GLY A 304 -16.58 14.65 5.42
N VAL A 305 -17.35 13.55 5.57
CA VAL A 305 -17.33 12.38 4.69
C VAL A 305 -18.77 11.94 4.37
N HIS A 306 -18.95 11.12 3.35
CA HIS A 306 -20.29 10.63 2.98
C HIS A 306 -20.86 9.70 4.07
N VAL A 307 -22.18 9.76 4.30
CA VAL A 307 -22.88 9.01 5.37
C VAL A 307 -22.77 7.49 5.22
N SER A 308 -22.55 6.99 4.00
CA SER A 308 -22.36 5.56 3.74
C SER A 308 -20.98 5.02 4.11
N PHE A 309 -20.03 5.86 4.54
CA PHE A 309 -18.66 5.45 4.87
C PHE A 309 -18.58 4.20 5.78
N PRO A 310 -19.36 4.10 6.88
CA PRO A 310 -19.32 2.91 7.74
C PRO A 310 -19.77 1.62 7.06
N PHE A 311 -20.72 1.72 6.15
CA PHE A 311 -21.20 0.59 5.36
C PHE A 311 -20.18 0.22 4.28
N PHE A 312 -19.62 1.21 3.59
CA PHE A 312 -18.63 1.02 2.55
C PHE A 312 -17.40 0.23 3.04
N VAL A 313 -16.87 0.55 4.23
CA VAL A 313 -15.74 -0.19 4.82
C VAL A 313 -16.11 -1.65 5.10
N ARG A 314 -17.30 -1.90 5.66
CA ARG A 314 -17.78 -3.27 5.94
C ARG A 314 -17.96 -4.08 4.66
N LEU A 315 -18.54 -3.46 3.63
CA LEU A 315 -18.72 -4.07 2.33
C LEU A 315 -17.37 -4.42 1.67
N ALA A 316 -16.34 -3.59 1.84
CA ALA A 316 -15.00 -3.90 1.33
C ALA A 316 -14.42 -5.18 1.96
N TYR A 317 -14.64 -5.42 3.26
CA TYR A 317 -14.22 -6.66 3.92
C TYR A 317 -15.07 -7.88 3.51
N ILE A 318 -16.35 -7.69 3.19
CA ILE A 318 -17.18 -8.75 2.60
C ILE A 318 -16.62 -9.13 1.21
N TRP A 319 -16.27 -8.14 0.39
CA TRP A 319 -15.63 -8.39 -0.90
C TRP A 319 -14.29 -9.09 -0.78
N ALA A 320 -13.49 -8.76 0.25
CA ALA A 320 -12.26 -9.49 0.54
C ALA A 320 -12.51 -10.97 0.88
N LEU A 321 -13.57 -11.27 1.65
CA LEU A 321 -13.97 -12.66 1.95
C LEU A 321 -14.40 -13.40 0.69
N ILE A 322 -15.20 -12.76 -0.17
CA ILE A 322 -15.59 -13.33 -1.47
C ILE A 322 -14.34 -13.63 -2.32
N ALA A 323 -13.39 -12.70 -2.40
CA ALA A 323 -12.16 -12.90 -3.16
C ALA A 323 -11.30 -14.07 -2.62
N ALA A 324 -11.17 -14.18 -1.30
CA ALA A 324 -10.45 -15.29 -0.65
C ALA A 324 -11.15 -16.63 -0.89
N PHE A 325 -12.49 -16.65 -0.79
CA PHE A 325 -13.28 -17.85 -1.08
C PHE A 325 -13.16 -18.28 -2.55
N LEU A 326 -13.26 -17.34 -3.49
CA LEU A 326 -13.07 -17.64 -4.92
C LEU A 326 -11.66 -18.16 -5.22
N SER A 327 -10.64 -17.68 -4.49
CA SER A 327 -9.28 -18.20 -4.61
C SER A 327 -9.18 -19.65 -4.15
N LEU A 328 -9.80 -19.99 -3.01
CA LEU A 328 -9.88 -21.37 -2.52
C LEU A 328 -10.66 -22.27 -3.49
N TRP A 329 -11.82 -21.81 -3.95
CA TRP A 329 -12.64 -22.53 -4.93
C TRP A 329 -11.84 -22.83 -6.20
N ALA A 330 -11.12 -21.84 -6.72
CA ALA A 330 -10.27 -21.99 -7.89
C ALA A 330 -9.06 -22.93 -7.64
N ALA A 331 -8.59 -23.08 -6.41
CA ALA A 331 -7.53 -24.02 -6.06
C ALA A 331 -8.04 -25.47 -5.96
N VAL A 332 -9.30 -25.67 -5.53
CA VAL A 332 -9.95 -26.98 -5.43
C VAL A 332 -10.47 -27.47 -6.79
N SER A 333 -10.85 -26.56 -7.67
CA SER A 333 -11.46 -26.88 -8.98
C SER A 333 -10.45 -27.12 -10.12
N ARG A 334 -9.16 -27.23 -9.80
CA ARG A 334 -8.08 -27.52 -10.77
C ARG A 334 -7.86 -29.02 -10.89
#